data_AF-A0A968PAT8-F1
#
_entry.id   AF-A0A968PAT8-F1
#
_cell.length_a   1.000
_cell.length_b   1.000
_cell.length_c   1.000
_cell.angle_alpha   90.00
_cell.angle_beta   90.00
_cell.angle_gamma   90.00
#
_symmetry.space_group_name_H-M   'P 1'
#
loop_
_entity.id
_entity.type
_entity.pdbx_description
1 polymer ?
#
loop_
_entity_poly.entity_id
_entity_poly.type
_entity_poly.pdbx_seq_one_letter_code
_entity_poly.pdbx_strand_id
1 'polypeptide(L)'
;MRPAAQVFVCHLLAGLIAGPLAAQRPPWEVWRDLHRLAELPAGDQVLLRSSHCLSGCRFDRHSEGDWRFLRLDGEEGVIFEEEGAGAIVRLWMTTGDGTSQPLDPTVRLRVYVDRAQTPVLDLPLPALF
;
A
#
# COMPACT_ATOMS: atom_id res chain seq x y z
N MET A 1 48.18 10.94 66.36
CA MET A 1 48.89 9.72 65.94
C MET A 1 47.89 8.78 65.27
N ARG A 2 48.11 8.48 63.98
CA ARG A 2 47.50 7.43 63.13
C ARG A 2 45.99 7.49 62.78
N PRO A 3 45.61 6.96 61.60
CA PRO A 3 44.65 7.60 60.68
C PRO A 3 43.38 6.76 60.43
N ALA A 4 42.33 7.36 59.86
CA ALA A 4 41.20 6.66 59.25
C ALA A 4 40.46 7.63 58.32
N ALA A 5 39.98 7.31 57.13
CA ALA A 5 40.08 6.17 56.25
C ALA A 5 39.66 6.74 54.87
N GLN A 6 40.47 6.54 53.83
CA GLN A 6 40.08 6.92 52.47
C GLN A 6 38.97 5.97 52.02
N VAL A 7 37.75 6.49 51.88
CA VAL A 7 36.64 5.78 51.24
C VAL A 7 36.88 5.82 49.73
N PHE A 8 37.34 4.71 49.17
CA PHE A 8 37.34 4.47 47.73
C PHE A 8 35.89 4.26 47.28
N VAL A 9 35.28 5.30 46.69
CA VAL A 9 34.02 5.15 45.97
C VAL A 9 34.32 4.45 44.65
N CYS A 10 33.96 3.18 44.57
CA CYS A 10 34.05 2.38 43.36
C CYS A 10 32.91 2.80 42.41
N HIS A 11 33.20 3.63 41.41
CA HIS A 11 32.26 3.89 40.32
C HIS A 11 32.17 2.66 39.41
N LEU A 12 31.17 1.81 39.67
CA LEU A 12 30.78 0.75 38.76
C LEU A 12 30.12 1.41 37.53
N LEU A 13 30.92 1.68 36.51
CA LEU A 13 30.47 2.01 35.16
C LEU A 13 29.73 0.79 34.60
N ALA A 14 28.40 0.79 34.73
CA ALA A 14 27.53 -0.14 34.01
C ALA A 14 27.60 0.22 32.51
N GLY A 15 28.51 -0.45 31.80
CA GLY A 15 28.57 -0.39 30.33
C GLY A 15 27.29 -1.01 29.75
N LEU A 16 26.37 -0.17 29.31
CA LEU A 16 25.31 -0.54 28.39
C LEU A 16 25.97 -0.93 27.06
N ILE A 17 26.14 -2.23 26.85
CA ILE A 17 26.50 -2.78 25.55
C ILE A 17 25.27 -2.61 24.65
N ALA A 18 25.22 -1.49 23.93
CA ALA A 18 24.31 -1.31 22.81
C ALA A 18 24.74 -2.28 21.71
N GLY A 19 24.20 -3.50 21.74
CA GLY A 19 24.29 -4.41 20.61
C GLY A 19 23.63 -3.77 19.38
N PRO A 20 24.19 -3.95 18.17
CA PRO A 20 23.54 -3.44 16.98
C PRO A 20 22.16 -4.08 16.86
N LEU A 21 21.11 -3.25 16.76
CA LEU A 21 19.80 -3.74 16.30
C LEU A 21 20.03 -4.40 14.95
N ALA A 22 19.83 -5.71 14.88
CA ALA A 22 19.82 -6.41 13.60
C ALA A 22 18.75 -5.74 12.74
N ALA A 23 19.17 -5.08 11.66
CA ALA A 23 18.25 -4.51 10.70
C ALA A 23 17.34 -5.63 10.21
N GLN A 24 16.05 -5.51 10.51
CA GLN A 24 15.06 -6.48 10.11
C GLN A 24 15.09 -6.54 8.58
N ARG A 25 15.25 -7.74 8.01
CA ARG A 25 15.22 -7.88 6.55
C ARG A 25 13.88 -7.33 6.07
N PRO A 26 13.89 -6.50 5.02
CA PRO A 26 12.63 -6.04 4.46
C PRO A 26 11.78 -7.24 4.04
N PRO A 27 10.45 -7.15 4.14
CA PRO A 27 9.55 -8.23 3.74
C PRO A 27 9.52 -8.45 2.22
N TRP A 28 10.18 -7.59 1.44
CA TRP A 28 10.26 -7.70 -0.02
C TRP A 28 11.59 -8.31 -0.47
N GLU A 29 11.53 -9.07 -1.57
CA GLU A 29 12.70 -9.58 -2.26
C GLU A 29 13.40 -8.42 -3.01
N VAL A 30 14.74 -8.41 -2.98
CA VAL A 30 15.54 -7.48 -3.78
C VAL A 30 16.06 -8.21 -5.00
N TRP A 31 15.54 -7.85 -6.18
CA TRP A 31 16.00 -8.42 -7.44
C TRP A 31 17.32 -7.76 -7.87
N ARG A 32 18.35 -8.59 -8.06
CA ARG A 32 19.70 -8.13 -8.47
C ARG A 32 20.01 -8.41 -9.93
N ASP A 33 19.27 -9.32 -10.55
CA ASP A 33 19.42 -9.69 -11.94
C ASP A 33 18.40 -8.94 -12.80
N LEU A 34 18.89 -7.99 -13.61
CA LEU A 34 18.04 -7.19 -14.49
C LEU A 34 17.47 -8.00 -15.65
N HIS A 35 18.05 -9.17 -16.00
CA HIS A 35 17.49 -10.01 -17.05
C HIS A 35 16.08 -10.49 -16.70
N ARG A 36 15.81 -10.72 -15.40
CA ARG A 36 14.47 -11.09 -14.93
C ARG A 36 13.40 -10.02 -15.16
N LEU A 37 13.78 -8.74 -15.29
CA LEU A 37 12.83 -7.68 -15.65
C LEU A 37 12.36 -7.77 -17.10
N ALA A 38 13.18 -8.36 -17.97
CA ALA A 38 12.86 -8.55 -19.38
C ALA A 38 12.16 -9.89 -19.66
N GLU A 39 12.08 -10.78 -18.66
CA GLU A 39 11.38 -12.04 -18.77
C GLU A 39 9.87 -11.80 -18.60
N LEU A 40 9.09 -12.37 -19.51
CA LEU A 40 7.64 -12.51 -19.38
C LEU A 40 7.37 -13.98 -19.04
N PRO A 41 7.08 -14.33 -17.77
CA PRO A 41 6.81 -15.71 -17.40
C PRO A 41 5.65 -16.28 -18.23
N ALA A 42 5.82 -17.50 -18.72
CA ALA A 42 4.77 -18.16 -19.48
C ALA A 42 3.55 -18.41 -18.57
N GLY A 43 2.38 -17.96 -19.01
CA GLY A 43 1.12 -18.07 -18.25
C GLY A 43 0.70 -16.78 -17.54
N ASP A 44 1.59 -15.79 -17.45
CA ASP A 44 1.24 -14.49 -16.88
C ASP A 44 0.60 -13.58 -17.93
N GLN A 45 -0.38 -12.79 -17.49
CA GLN A 45 -1.00 -11.75 -18.31
C GLN A 45 -1.00 -10.43 -17.55
N VAL A 46 -0.48 -9.37 -18.16
CA VAL A 46 -0.60 -8.01 -17.63
C VAL A 46 -1.93 -7.43 -18.07
N LEU A 47 -2.76 -7.07 -17.09
CA LEU A 47 -4.07 -6.46 -17.30
C LEU A 47 -4.07 -5.02 -16.78
N LEU A 48 -4.71 -4.13 -17.52
CA LEU A 48 -5.04 -2.79 -17.07
C LEU A 48 -6.56 -2.69 -16.93
N ARG A 49 -7.01 -2.21 -15.78
CA ARG A 49 -8.39 -1.75 -15.55
C ARG A 49 -8.32 -0.29 -15.19
N SER A 50 -9.17 0.51 -15.82
CA SER A 50 -9.15 1.96 -15.66
C SER A 50 -10.54 2.52 -15.91
N SER A 51 -10.80 3.74 -15.45
CA SER A 51 -12.03 4.46 -15.76
C SER A 51 -12.15 4.87 -17.24
N HIS A 52 -11.16 4.57 -18.09
CA HIS A 52 -11.14 4.99 -19.49
C HIS A 52 -12.43 4.64 -20.25
N CYS A 53 -13.04 5.63 -20.92
CA CYS A 53 -14.22 5.41 -21.74
C CYS A 53 -13.83 5.10 -23.19
N LEU A 54 -14.18 3.90 -23.66
CA LEU A 54 -13.90 3.44 -25.03
C LEU A 54 -14.71 4.18 -26.11
N SER A 55 -15.83 4.81 -25.76
CA SER A 55 -16.70 5.54 -26.70
C SER A 55 -16.36 7.02 -26.83
N GLY A 56 -15.16 7.45 -26.40
CA GLY A 56 -14.71 8.84 -26.55
C GLY A 56 -15.54 9.84 -25.74
N CYS A 57 -16.03 9.42 -24.58
CA CYS A 57 -16.78 10.27 -23.67
C CYS A 57 -15.96 11.51 -23.31
N ARG A 58 -16.63 12.66 -23.13
CA ARG A 58 -15.99 13.90 -22.67
C ARG A 58 -15.21 13.72 -21.36
N PHE A 59 -15.60 12.73 -20.56
CA PHE A 59 -14.89 12.26 -19.38
C PHE A 59 -14.81 10.74 -19.45
N ASP A 60 -13.66 10.16 -19.10
CA ASP A 60 -13.41 8.70 -18.98
C ASP A 60 -14.39 8.04 -17.99
N ARG A 61 -15.58 7.66 -18.47
CA ARG A 61 -16.74 7.29 -17.66
C ARG A 61 -17.61 6.25 -18.40
N HIS A 62 -17.84 5.07 -17.80
CA HIS A 62 -18.29 3.88 -18.55
C HIS A 62 -19.49 3.09 -17.98
N SER A 63 -20.22 3.59 -16.97
CA SER A 63 -21.33 2.85 -16.32
C SER A 63 -22.66 3.62 -16.31
N GLU A 64 -23.77 2.88 -16.21
CA GLU A 64 -25.11 3.44 -15.98
C GLU A 64 -25.24 3.91 -14.51
N GLY A 65 -25.77 5.11 -14.29
CA GLY A 65 -25.88 5.71 -12.95
C GLY A 65 -24.66 6.56 -12.59
N ASP A 66 -24.02 6.27 -11.45
CA ASP A 66 -22.77 6.93 -11.09
C ASP A 66 -21.60 6.33 -11.88
N TRP A 67 -21.39 6.98 -13.01
CA TRP A 67 -20.37 6.77 -14.02
C TRP A 67 -18.90 6.67 -13.55
N ARG A 68 -18.63 6.84 -12.25
CA ARG A 68 -17.33 6.62 -11.60
C ARG A 68 -17.08 5.16 -11.22
N PHE A 69 -18.11 4.33 -11.14
CA PHE A 69 -18.05 2.96 -10.58
C PHE A 69 -18.48 1.91 -11.61
N LEU A 70 -17.90 0.71 -11.57
CA LEU A 70 -18.39 -0.46 -12.31
C LEU A 70 -19.84 -0.79 -11.93
N ARG A 71 -20.13 -0.74 -10.62
CA ARG A 71 -21.45 -0.94 -10.02
C ARG A 71 -21.51 -0.28 -8.64
N LEU A 72 -22.73 -0.05 -8.15
CA LEU A 72 -22.99 0.31 -6.76
C LEU A 72 -23.40 -0.95 -5.97
N ASP A 73 -22.94 -1.04 -4.73
CA ASP A 73 -23.24 -2.11 -3.77
C ASP A 73 -23.61 -1.49 -2.42
N GLY A 74 -24.91 -1.23 -2.23
CA GLY A 74 -25.38 -0.44 -1.10
C GLY A 74 -24.78 0.97 -1.11
N GLU A 75 -23.94 1.27 -0.13
CA GLU A 75 -23.23 2.55 0.00
C GLU A 75 -21.82 2.55 -0.64
N GLU A 76 -21.38 1.41 -1.18
CA GLU A 76 -20.06 1.27 -1.79
C GLU A 76 -20.13 1.40 -3.32
N GLY A 77 -19.13 2.05 -3.90
CA GLY A 77 -18.91 2.08 -5.34
C GLY A 77 -17.74 1.17 -5.71
N VAL A 78 -18.00 0.14 -6.53
CA VAL A 78 -16.97 -0.81 -6.96
C VAL A 78 -16.21 -0.23 -8.14
N ILE A 79 -14.89 -0.03 -8.01
CA ILE A 79 -14.03 0.54 -9.06
C ILE A 79 -13.15 -0.48 -9.78
N PHE A 80 -13.01 -1.67 -9.20
CA PHE A 80 -12.21 -2.78 -9.74
C PHE A 80 -12.79 -4.08 -9.20
N GLU A 81 -12.97 -5.06 -10.07
CA GLU A 81 -13.40 -6.42 -9.73
C GLU A 81 -12.75 -7.36 -10.74
N GLU A 82 -12.08 -8.39 -10.26
CA GLU A 82 -11.47 -9.42 -11.10
C GLU A 82 -11.55 -10.79 -10.46
N GLU A 83 -11.64 -11.80 -11.33
CA GLU A 83 -11.75 -13.21 -10.95
C GLU A 83 -10.45 -13.96 -11.28
N GLY A 84 -10.07 -14.90 -10.42
CA GLY A 84 -8.87 -15.72 -10.57
C GLY A 84 -7.65 -15.21 -9.81
N ALA A 85 -6.54 -15.96 -9.93
CA ALA A 85 -5.30 -15.66 -9.23
C ALA A 85 -4.56 -14.50 -9.91
N GLY A 86 -3.98 -13.61 -9.11
CA GLY A 86 -3.20 -12.49 -9.62
C GLY A 86 -2.66 -11.58 -8.51
N ALA A 87 -2.05 -10.47 -8.92
CA ALA A 87 -1.54 -9.45 -8.01
C ALA A 87 -1.76 -8.05 -8.59
N ILE A 88 -2.20 -7.12 -7.74
CA ILE A 88 -2.22 -5.69 -8.08
C ILE A 88 -0.82 -5.14 -7.84
N VAL A 89 -0.11 -4.83 -8.93
CA VAL A 89 1.27 -4.33 -8.88
C VAL A 89 1.35 -2.81 -9.01
N ARG A 90 0.27 -2.14 -9.41
CA ARG A 90 0.21 -0.70 -9.56
C ARG A 90 -1.22 -0.20 -9.41
N LEU A 91 -1.38 0.81 -8.57
CA LEU A 91 -2.59 1.60 -8.47
C LEU A 91 -2.23 3.08 -8.65
N TRP A 92 -3.02 3.79 -9.45
CA TRP A 92 -2.92 5.23 -9.61
C TRP A 92 -4.33 5.81 -9.57
N MET A 93 -4.50 6.90 -8.82
CA MET A 93 -5.79 7.55 -8.63
C MET A 93 -5.62 9.05 -8.60
N THR A 94 -6.64 9.77 -9.05
CA THR A 94 -6.77 11.22 -8.91
C THR A 94 -8.24 11.59 -8.68
N THR A 95 -8.48 12.80 -8.19
CA THR A 95 -9.82 13.39 -8.08
C THR A 95 -9.80 14.84 -8.56
N GLY A 96 -10.97 15.39 -8.88
CA GLY A 96 -11.14 16.75 -9.38
C GLY A 96 -11.76 16.78 -10.78
N ASP A 97 -12.09 17.99 -11.23
CA ASP A 97 -12.68 18.25 -12.54
C ASP A 97 -11.69 19.04 -13.41
N GLY A 98 -11.01 18.34 -14.33
CA GLY A 98 -9.99 18.91 -15.20
C GLY A 98 -8.66 19.28 -14.53
N THR A 99 -8.58 19.31 -13.20
CA THR A 99 -7.34 19.52 -12.44
C THR A 99 -7.34 18.62 -11.20
N SER A 100 -6.20 17.97 -10.92
CA SER A 100 -6.04 17.12 -9.74
C SER A 100 -6.19 17.93 -8.44
N GLN A 101 -6.98 17.40 -7.52
CA GLN A 101 -7.19 17.93 -6.18
C GLN A 101 -6.70 16.93 -5.11
N PRO A 102 -6.51 17.36 -3.86
CA PRO A 102 -6.28 16.44 -2.76
C PRO A 102 -7.38 15.38 -2.67
N LEU A 103 -6.99 14.14 -2.36
CA LEU A 103 -7.93 13.05 -2.12
C LEU A 103 -8.73 13.35 -0.85
N ASP A 104 -10.05 13.19 -0.92
CA ASP A 104 -10.96 13.46 0.20
C ASP A 104 -10.74 12.40 1.31
N PRO A 105 -10.36 12.80 2.55
CA PRO A 105 -10.12 11.88 3.64
C PRO A 105 -11.39 11.19 4.17
N THR A 106 -12.57 11.66 3.79
CA THR A 106 -13.85 11.02 4.14
C THR A 106 -14.16 9.83 3.23
N VAL A 107 -13.55 9.77 2.04
CA VAL A 107 -13.66 8.62 1.14
C VAL A 107 -12.75 7.50 1.65
N ARG A 108 -13.31 6.28 1.76
CA ARG A 108 -12.57 5.10 2.20
C ARG A 108 -12.31 4.17 1.01
N LEU A 109 -11.14 3.54 0.99
CA LEU A 109 -10.86 2.42 0.11
C LEU A 109 -11.02 1.12 0.90
N ARG A 110 -11.77 0.18 0.31
CA ARG A 110 -11.92 -1.18 0.80
C ARG A 110 -11.42 -2.16 -0.25
N VAL A 111 -10.64 -3.16 0.18
CA VAL A 111 -10.18 -4.26 -0.69
C VAL A 111 -10.62 -5.58 -0.08
N TYR A 112 -11.32 -6.36 -0.88
CA TYR A 112 -11.77 -7.71 -0.56
C TYR A 112 -10.98 -8.68 -1.45
N VAL A 113 -10.47 -9.76 -0.86
CA VAL A 113 -9.69 -10.79 -1.56
C VAL A 113 -10.39 -12.12 -1.36
N ASP A 114 -10.36 -12.98 -2.38
CA ASP A 114 -10.96 -14.33 -2.35
C ASP A 114 -12.44 -14.36 -1.92
N ARG A 115 -13.20 -13.34 -2.31
CA ARG A 115 -14.62 -13.15 -1.93
C ARG A 115 -14.86 -13.12 -0.40
N ALA A 116 -13.85 -12.71 0.38
CA ALA A 116 -14.01 -12.52 1.81
C ALA A 116 -15.11 -11.47 2.09
N GLN A 117 -15.92 -11.71 3.12
CA GLN A 117 -16.96 -10.76 3.56
C GLN A 117 -16.40 -9.57 4.34
N THR A 118 -15.17 -9.70 4.85
CA THR A 118 -14.47 -8.64 5.57
C THR A 118 -13.30 -8.16 4.70
N PRO A 119 -13.13 -6.84 4.54
CA PRO A 119 -12.05 -6.33 3.73
C PRO A 119 -10.70 -6.58 4.42
N VAL A 120 -9.69 -6.97 3.64
CA VAL A 120 -8.31 -7.09 4.11
C VAL A 120 -7.62 -5.73 4.26
N LEU A 121 -8.17 -4.71 3.61
CA LEU A 121 -7.76 -3.32 3.72
C LEU A 121 -9.01 -2.45 3.81
N ASP A 122 -9.12 -1.64 4.86
CA ASP A 122 -10.16 -0.63 5.04
C ASP A 122 -9.53 0.62 5.66
N LEU A 123 -9.28 1.65 4.86
CA LEU A 123 -8.61 2.87 5.29
C LEU A 123 -9.13 4.11 4.54
N PRO A 124 -8.96 5.32 5.09
CA PRO A 124 -9.17 6.55 4.33
C PRO A 124 -8.30 6.55 3.07
N LEU A 125 -8.88 6.87 1.91
CA LEU A 125 -8.20 6.80 0.62
C LEU A 125 -6.82 7.51 0.59
N PRO A 126 -6.63 8.69 1.20
CA PRO A 126 -5.31 9.32 1.25
C PRO A 126 -4.24 8.50 1.97
N ALA A 127 -4.61 7.63 2.91
CA ALA A 127 -3.65 6.83 3.69
C ALA A 127 -3.09 5.62 2.94
N LEU A 128 -3.56 5.38 1.71
CA LEU A 128 -3.00 4.35 0.82
C LEU A 128 -1.68 4.79 0.17
N PHE A 129 -1.44 6.11 0.07
CA PHE A 129 -0.34 6.73 -0.64
C PHE A 129 0.60 7.46 0.33
#